data_AF-A0A932A357-F1
#
_entry.id   AF-A0A932A357-F1
#
_cell.length_a   1.000
_cell.length_b   1.000
_cell.length_c   1.000
_cell.angle_alpha   90.00
_cell.angle_beta   90.00
_cell.angle_gamma   90.00
#
_symmetry.space_group_name_H-M   'P 1'
#
loop_
_entity.id
_entity.type
_entity.pdbx_description
1 polymer ?
#
loop_
_entity_poly.entity_id
_entity_poly.type
_entity_poly.pdbx_seq_one_letter_code
_entity_poly.pdbx_strand_id
1 'polypeptide(L)'
;MLEKATELVYGNGMDSLKKLSLMLRPPGKGIYVVSAGPETTLPPKALEFWKKSFSQISKAKVILIGVPSDCGAGYLRGANMGPLELRKVLYQNKTFLNYIQSKEVIDIGDLFVIPQLLYDKMLSAAQIQKHRKELYPSLKEKLPVSPLSILEEVIRILFAINPQVKILALGGDHSITWPILKAYSQKFFQNFL
;
A
#
# COMPACT_ATOMS: atom_id res chain seq x y z
N MET A 1 5.76 -21.43 24.29
CA MET A 1 5.60 -22.41 23.20
C MET A 1 4.77 -21.89 22.01
N LEU A 2 3.89 -20.89 22.17
CA LEU A 2 3.21 -20.23 21.04
C LEU A 2 4.10 -19.24 20.26
N GLU A 3 5.10 -18.60 20.88
CA GLU A 3 5.99 -17.65 20.18
C GLU A 3 6.88 -18.30 19.13
N LYS A 4 7.31 -19.57 19.35
CA LYS A 4 8.15 -20.31 18.40
C LYS A 4 7.37 -20.82 17.17
N ALA A 5 6.05 -20.97 17.26
CA ALA A 5 5.23 -21.41 16.13
C ALA A 5 5.03 -20.28 15.09
N THR A 6 5.03 -19.03 15.54
CA THR A 6 4.92 -17.85 14.66
C THR A 6 6.22 -17.55 13.93
N GLU A 7 7.38 -17.75 14.57
CA GLU A 7 8.71 -17.62 13.94
C GLU A 7 8.97 -18.68 12.85
N LEU A 8 8.38 -19.88 12.97
CA LEU A 8 8.56 -20.98 12.01
C LEU A 8 7.75 -20.81 10.72
N VAL A 9 6.68 -20.01 10.73
CA VAL A 9 5.86 -19.73 9.52
C VAL A 9 6.35 -18.48 8.78
N TYR A 10 7.04 -17.56 9.46
CA TYR A 10 7.51 -16.29 8.90
C TYR A 10 8.97 -16.05 9.30
N GLY A 11 9.89 -16.74 8.59
CA GLY A 11 11.30 -16.81 8.95
C GLY A 11 12.05 -15.48 9.07
N ASN A 12 13.28 -15.56 9.60
CA ASN A 12 14.32 -14.52 9.82
C ASN A 12 14.45 -13.44 8.71
N GLY A 13 13.41 -12.63 8.55
CA GLY A 13 13.25 -11.63 7.51
C GLY A 13 13.21 -10.22 8.07
N MET A 14 13.32 -9.24 7.18
CA MET A 14 13.19 -7.83 7.54
C MET A 14 11.87 -7.57 8.29
N ASP A 15 11.92 -6.74 9.34
CA ASP A 15 10.75 -6.30 10.10
C ASP A 15 9.60 -5.83 9.20
N SER A 16 8.38 -6.24 9.51
CA SER A 16 7.18 -5.98 8.70
C SER A 16 6.91 -4.50 8.50
N LEU A 17 7.14 -3.66 9.53
CA LEU A 17 6.98 -2.20 9.39
C LEU A 17 8.06 -1.63 8.48
N LYS A 18 9.29 -2.12 8.57
CA LYS A 18 10.37 -1.73 7.66
C LYS A 18 10.02 -2.07 6.20
N LYS A 19 9.48 -3.26 5.92
CA LYS A 19 9.00 -3.63 4.57
C LYS A 19 7.91 -2.69 4.06
N LEU A 20 6.90 -2.40 4.90
CA LEU A 20 5.86 -1.45 4.55
C LEU A 20 6.44 -0.06 4.24
N SER A 21 7.41 0.41 5.03
CA SER A 21 8.04 1.72 4.81
C SER A 21 8.80 1.82 3.48
N LEU A 22 9.28 0.70 2.93
CA LEU A 22 9.91 0.67 1.62
C LEU A 22 8.89 0.80 0.48
N MET A 23 7.71 0.18 0.64
CA MET A 23 6.65 0.10 -0.39
C MET A 23 5.62 1.23 -0.33
N LEU A 24 5.62 2.03 0.75
CA LEU A 24 4.66 3.12 0.96
C LEU A 24 5.35 4.49 0.91
N ARG A 25 4.59 5.51 0.54
CA ARG A 25 4.99 6.91 0.55
C ARG A 25 3.93 7.77 1.24
N PRO A 26 4.28 8.99 1.69
CA PRO A 26 3.29 9.92 2.21
C PRO A 26 2.10 10.10 1.24
N PRO A 27 0.91 10.42 1.76
CA PRO A 27 -0.26 10.75 0.95
C PRO A 27 0.05 11.76 -0.17
N GLY A 28 -0.28 11.41 -1.41
CA GLY A 28 -0.02 12.21 -2.60
C GLY A 28 1.38 12.04 -3.20
N LYS A 29 2.22 11.16 -2.67
CA LYS A 29 3.61 10.95 -3.12
C LYS A 29 3.92 9.54 -3.60
N GLY A 30 2.89 8.76 -3.93
CA GLY A 30 3.06 7.37 -4.36
C GLY A 30 3.62 7.17 -5.76
N ILE A 31 3.45 8.11 -6.68
CA ILE A 31 3.91 7.95 -8.06
C ILE A 31 5.42 8.19 -8.15
N TYR A 32 6.17 7.21 -8.65
CA TYR A 32 7.60 7.36 -8.94
C TYR A 32 7.79 8.35 -10.10
N VAL A 33 8.52 9.43 -9.82
CA VAL A 33 8.79 10.55 -10.73
C VAL A 33 10.26 10.95 -10.61
N VAL A 34 10.95 11.06 -11.75
CA VAL A 34 12.42 11.26 -11.83
C VAL A 34 12.84 12.73 -11.83
N SER A 35 11.92 13.65 -12.11
CA SER A 35 12.15 15.09 -12.18
C SER A 35 11.14 15.78 -11.27
N ALA A 36 11.62 16.44 -10.20
CA ALA A 36 10.87 17.21 -9.19
C ALA A 36 9.44 16.68 -8.93
N GLY A 37 9.30 15.74 -8.01
CA GLY A 37 7.99 15.13 -7.74
C GLY A 37 6.97 16.14 -7.22
N PRO A 38 5.67 15.91 -7.48
CA PRO A 38 4.64 16.88 -7.19
C PRO A 38 4.67 17.23 -5.69
N GLU A 39 4.74 18.51 -5.38
CA GLU A 39 4.42 18.97 -4.05
C GLU A 39 3.00 18.53 -3.73
N THR A 40 2.83 17.84 -2.60
CA THR A 40 1.49 17.42 -2.19
C THR A 40 0.68 18.65 -1.83
N THR A 41 -0.51 18.75 -2.39
CA THR A 41 -1.48 19.83 -2.10
C THR A 41 -2.34 19.51 -0.88
N LEU A 42 -2.02 18.43 -0.16
CA LEU A 42 -2.70 18.04 1.06
C LEU A 42 -2.29 18.91 2.25
N PRO A 43 -3.19 19.12 3.22
CA PRO A 43 -2.87 19.91 4.41
C PRO A 43 -1.77 19.24 5.25
N PRO A 44 -0.92 19.99 5.97
CA PRO A 44 0.18 19.45 6.78
C PRO A 44 -0.22 18.32 7.74
N LYS A 45 -1.44 18.41 8.30
CA LYS A 45 -2.03 17.38 9.17
C LYS A 45 -2.02 15.98 8.55
N ALA A 46 -2.17 15.84 7.22
CA ALA A 46 -2.17 14.55 6.54
C ALA A 46 -0.82 13.84 6.70
N LEU A 47 0.27 14.60 6.60
CA LEU A 47 1.63 14.07 6.83
C LEU A 47 1.84 13.69 8.30
N GLU A 48 1.30 14.47 9.24
CA GLU A 48 1.39 14.15 10.67
C GLU A 48 0.66 12.86 11.03
N PHE A 49 -0.56 12.67 10.50
CA PHE A 49 -1.31 11.44 10.69
C PHE A 49 -0.61 10.24 10.04
N TRP A 50 -0.07 10.40 8.84
CA TRP A 50 0.72 9.36 8.17
C TRP A 50 1.94 8.93 8.98
N LYS A 51 2.74 9.86 9.52
CA LYS A 51 3.91 9.52 10.35
C LYS A 51 3.52 8.69 11.57
N LYS A 52 2.32 8.91 12.13
CA LYS A 52 1.82 8.21 13.32
C LYS A 52 1.12 6.89 12.98
N SER A 53 0.67 6.69 11.74
CA SER A 53 -0.23 5.58 11.37
C SER A 53 0.43 4.20 11.50
N PHE A 54 1.71 4.06 11.18
CA PHE A 54 2.43 2.77 11.26
C PHE A 54 2.37 2.14 12.66
N SER A 55 2.48 2.96 13.71
CA SER A 55 2.38 2.51 15.11
C SER A 55 0.97 2.04 15.51
N GLN A 56 -0.04 2.34 14.69
CA GLN A 56 -1.45 2.06 14.98
C GLN A 56 -2.02 0.92 14.12
N ILE A 57 -1.23 0.34 13.21
CA ILE A 57 -1.68 -0.73 12.28
C ILE A 57 -2.33 -1.90 13.04
N SER A 58 -1.74 -2.34 14.16
CA SER A 58 -2.26 -3.46 14.97
C SER A 58 -3.59 -3.18 15.68
N LYS A 59 -4.01 -1.92 15.78
CA LYS A 59 -5.21 -1.49 16.52
C LYS A 59 -6.29 -0.87 15.64
N ALA A 60 -5.96 -0.49 14.41
CA ALA A 60 -6.89 0.16 13.49
C ALA A 60 -8.05 -0.78 13.12
N LYS A 61 -9.26 -0.21 13.00
CA LYS A 61 -10.42 -0.91 12.43
C LYS A 61 -10.39 -0.89 10.91
N VAL A 62 -9.97 0.25 10.35
CA VAL A 62 -9.86 0.47 8.90
C VAL A 62 -8.51 1.07 8.56
N ILE A 63 -7.88 0.55 7.51
CA ILE A 63 -6.68 1.12 6.90
C ILE A 63 -7.05 1.68 5.55
N LEU A 64 -6.84 2.98 5.40
CA LEU A 64 -6.91 3.70 4.14
C LEU A 64 -5.55 3.60 3.43
N ILE A 65 -5.56 3.13 2.18
CA ILE A 65 -4.38 3.01 1.34
C ILE A 65 -4.64 3.61 -0.04
N GLY A 66 -3.75 4.47 -0.52
CA GLY A 66 -3.84 5.00 -1.88
C GLY A 66 -3.10 4.12 -2.87
N VAL A 67 -3.72 3.87 -4.02
CA VAL A 67 -3.16 3.04 -5.09
C VAL A 67 -3.13 3.89 -6.37
N PRO A 68 -2.08 4.71 -6.58
CA PRO A 68 -2.03 5.63 -7.71
C PRO A 68 -1.59 4.93 -9.00
N SER A 69 -2.32 3.88 -9.42
CA SER A 69 -2.02 3.09 -10.61
C SER A 69 -3.24 2.97 -11.53
N ASP A 70 -3.06 3.40 -12.77
CA ASP A 70 -4.07 3.34 -13.84
C ASP A 70 -3.52 2.67 -15.11
N CYS A 71 -2.51 1.81 -14.96
CA CYS A 71 -1.86 1.14 -16.09
C CYS A 71 -2.73 0.04 -16.72
N GLY A 72 -3.75 -0.46 -16.02
CA GLY A 72 -4.74 -1.41 -16.52
C GLY A 72 -5.88 -0.74 -17.30
N ALA A 73 -5.99 0.58 -17.30
CA ALA A 73 -7.01 1.31 -18.04
C ALA A 73 -6.78 1.20 -19.55
N GLY A 74 -7.78 0.66 -20.28
CA GLY A 74 -7.70 0.41 -21.72
C GLY A 74 -8.07 1.60 -22.62
N TYR A 75 -8.61 2.70 -22.07
CA TYR A 75 -9.06 3.85 -22.87
C TYR A 75 -8.49 5.17 -22.35
N LEU A 76 -8.92 5.64 -21.18
CA LEU A 76 -8.45 6.89 -20.58
C LEU A 76 -7.69 6.64 -19.27
N ARG A 77 -6.56 7.33 -19.14
CA ARG A 77 -5.77 7.41 -17.90
C ARG A 77 -6.13 8.67 -17.11
N GLY A 78 -5.78 8.67 -15.82
CA GLY A 78 -6.04 9.75 -14.87
C GLY A 78 -6.46 9.25 -13.48
N ALA A 79 -6.87 7.97 -13.37
CA ALA A 79 -7.29 7.39 -12.09
C ALA A 79 -6.13 7.27 -11.09
N ASN A 80 -4.87 7.32 -11.56
CA ASN A 80 -3.69 7.41 -10.70
C ASN A 80 -3.65 8.68 -9.83
N MET A 81 -4.33 9.76 -10.21
CA MET A 81 -4.48 10.99 -9.41
C MET A 81 -5.58 10.88 -8.36
N GLY A 82 -6.48 9.90 -8.48
CA GLY A 82 -7.61 9.67 -7.58
C GLY A 82 -7.26 9.66 -6.08
N PRO A 83 -6.18 9.00 -5.62
CA PRO A 83 -5.83 8.98 -4.20
C PRO A 83 -5.51 10.36 -3.62
N LEU A 84 -4.90 11.25 -4.42
CA LEU A 84 -4.60 12.62 -4.01
C LEU A 84 -5.89 13.45 -3.94
N GLU A 85 -6.68 13.44 -5.02
CA GLU A 85 -7.90 14.25 -5.12
C GLU A 85 -8.97 13.85 -4.10
N LEU A 86 -9.15 12.55 -3.87
CA LEU A 86 -10.07 12.07 -2.82
C LEU A 86 -9.64 12.54 -1.43
N ARG A 87 -8.34 12.53 -1.15
CA ARG A 87 -7.82 13.00 0.14
C ARG A 87 -8.03 14.50 0.34
N LYS A 88 -7.93 15.34 -0.69
CA LYS A 88 -8.24 16.78 -0.56
C LYS A 88 -9.61 17.00 0.04
N VAL A 89 -10.61 16.24 -0.40
CA VAL A 89 -11.98 16.30 0.11
C VAL A 89 -12.12 15.63 1.47
N LEU A 90 -11.55 14.43 1.65
CA LEU A 90 -11.65 13.69 2.92
C LEU A 90 -11.06 14.47 4.10
N TYR A 91 -9.89 15.11 3.94
CA TYR A 91 -9.26 15.88 5.02
C TYR A 91 -9.94 17.23 5.34
N GLN A 92 -10.95 17.62 4.55
CA GLN A 92 -11.86 18.73 4.86
C GLN A 92 -13.14 18.24 5.58
N ASN A 93 -13.43 16.94 5.55
CA ASN A 93 -14.61 16.36 6.14
C ASN A 93 -14.42 16.13 7.66
N LYS A 94 -15.27 16.76 8.48
CA LYS A 94 -15.20 16.66 9.96
C LYS A 94 -15.37 15.22 10.47
N THR A 95 -16.28 14.44 9.88
CA THR A 95 -16.53 13.05 10.27
C THR A 95 -15.30 12.18 10.03
N PHE A 96 -14.66 12.33 8.87
CA PHE A 96 -13.41 11.64 8.56
C PHE A 96 -12.28 12.03 9.52
N LEU A 97 -12.14 13.32 9.82
CA LEU A 97 -11.15 13.79 10.79
C LEU A 97 -11.37 13.18 12.18
N ASN A 98 -12.62 13.05 12.63
CA ASN A 98 -12.92 12.41 13.91
C ASN A 98 -12.48 10.93 13.93
N TYR A 99 -12.74 10.18 12.85
CA TYR A 99 -12.29 8.79 12.73
C TYR A 99 -10.77 8.63 12.70
N ILE A 100 -10.06 9.55 12.05
CA ILE A 100 -8.58 9.55 12.07
C ILE A 100 -8.04 9.93 13.44
N GLN A 101 -8.63 10.93 14.11
CA GLN A 101 -8.21 11.37 15.43
C GLN A 101 -8.43 10.28 16.49
N SER A 102 -9.54 9.54 16.40
CA SER A 102 -9.82 8.38 17.27
C SER A 102 -8.92 7.18 16.98
N LYS A 103 -8.17 7.20 15.86
CA LYS A 103 -7.30 6.13 15.36
C LYS A 103 -8.05 4.85 14.97
N GLU A 104 -9.37 4.92 14.86
CA GLU A 104 -10.18 3.81 14.32
C GLU A 104 -9.91 3.62 12.83
N VAL A 105 -9.72 4.73 12.11
CA VAL A 105 -9.27 4.77 10.73
C VAL A 105 -7.86 5.32 10.71
N ILE A 106 -6.94 4.68 9.99
CA ILE A 106 -5.60 5.22 9.75
C ILE A 106 -5.31 5.34 8.26
N ASP A 107 -4.59 6.38 7.87
CA ASP A 107 -4.11 6.57 6.50
C ASP A 107 -2.62 6.21 6.44
N ILE A 108 -2.29 5.14 5.72
CA ILE A 108 -0.92 4.65 5.55
C ILE A 108 -0.23 5.23 4.32
N GLY A 109 -0.89 6.17 3.63
CA GLY A 109 -0.35 6.86 2.47
C GLY A 109 -0.57 6.09 1.19
N ASP A 110 0.34 6.25 0.23
CA ASP A 110 0.21 5.67 -1.10
C ASP A 110 1.21 4.55 -1.31
N LEU A 111 0.85 3.57 -2.13
CA LEU A 111 1.83 2.67 -2.71
C LEU A 111 2.87 3.44 -3.51
N PHE A 112 4.13 3.04 -3.40
CA PHE A 112 5.19 3.52 -4.26
C PHE A 112 5.16 2.77 -5.58
N VAL A 113 4.68 3.43 -6.64
CA VAL A 113 4.36 2.78 -7.91
C VAL A 113 5.20 3.34 -9.04
N ILE A 114 5.66 2.45 -9.91
CA ILE A 114 6.15 2.81 -11.24
C ILE A 114 4.93 2.87 -12.17
N PRO A 115 4.53 4.03 -12.70
CA PRO A 115 3.24 4.19 -13.38
C PRO A 115 3.14 3.43 -14.71
N GLN A 116 4.27 2.95 -15.25
CA GLN A 116 4.34 2.13 -16.46
C GLN A 116 4.17 0.63 -16.21
N LEU A 117 4.21 0.18 -14.96
CA LEU A 117 4.10 -1.24 -14.61
C LEU A 117 2.68 -1.56 -14.15
N LEU A 118 2.25 -2.80 -14.42
CA LEU A 118 0.97 -3.33 -13.96
C LEU A 118 1.19 -4.44 -12.93
N TYR A 119 1.82 -5.55 -13.34
CA TYR A 119 1.97 -6.74 -12.50
C TYR A 119 3.30 -7.46 -12.78
N ASP A 120 3.99 -7.94 -11.74
CA ASP A 120 5.34 -8.53 -11.86
C ASP A 120 5.35 -9.75 -12.78
N LYS A 121 4.24 -10.51 -12.82
CA LYS A 121 4.09 -11.68 -13.71
C LYS A 121 4.21 -11.34 -15.20
N MET A 122 4.11 -10.06 -15.56
CA MET A 122 4.22 -9.57 -16.94
C MET A 122 5.63 -9.08 -17.26
N LEU A 123 6.56 -9.13 -16.30
CA LEU A 123 7.92 -8.62 -16.44
C LEU A 123 8.93 -9.75 -16.49
N SER A 124 9.99 -9.55 -17.28
CA SER A 124 11.16 -10.43 -17.24
C SER A 124 11.90 -10.31 -15.91
N ALA A 125 12.63 -11.35 -15.54
CA ALA A 125 13.50 -11.33 -14.35
C ALA A 125 14.52 -10.18 -14.39
N ALA A 126 15.02 -9.84 -15.58
CA ALA A 126 15.94 -8.72 -15.79
C ALA A 126 15.29 -7.35 -15.50
N GLN A 127 14.05 -7.13 -15.96
CA GLN A 127 13.28 -5.92 -15.65
C GLN A 127 13.01 -5.81 -14.14
N ILE A 128 12.56 -6.90 -13.52
CA ILE A 128 12.32 -6.93 -12.07
C ILE A 128 13.60 -6.57 -11.31
N GLN A 129 14.75 -7.14 -11.68
CA GLN A 129 16.01 -6.84 -11.02
C GLN A 129 16.42 -5.38 -11.15
N LYS A 130 16.26 -4.77 -12.34
CA LYS A 130 16.55 -3.35 -12.56
C LYS A 130 15.65 -2.46 -11.71
N HIS A 131 14.35 -2.69 -11.70
CA HIS A 131 13.42 -1.89 -10.89
C HIS A 131 13.64 -2.08 -9.38
N ARG A 132 13.99 -3.29 -8.91
CA ARG A 132 14.34 -3.50 -7.50
C ARG A 132 15.54 -2.68 -7.06
N LYS A 133 16.59 -2.60 -7.88
CA LYS A 133 17.77 -1.79 -7.58
C LYS A 133 17.43 -0.31 -7.43
N GLU A 134 16.47 0.17 -8.22
CA GLU A 134 16.01 1.56 -8.18
C GLU A 134 15.09 1.84 -6.97
N LEU A 135 14.07 1.00 -6.76
CA LEU A 135 13.09 1.23 -5.70
C LEU A 135 13.62 0.91 -4.29
N TYR A 136 14.50 -0.08 -4.19
CA TYR A 136 14.99 -0.65 -2.93
C TYR A 136 16.53 -0.77 -2.96
N PRO A 137 17.26 0.35 -3.00
CA PRO A 137 18.72 0.31 -3.06
C PRO A 137 19.27 -0.49 -1.88
N SER A 138 20.21 -1.37 -2.17
CA SER A 138 20.90 -2.22 -1.17
C SER A 138 20.04 -3.28 -0.47
N LEU A 139 18.80 -3.53 -0.92
CA LEU A 139 17.95 -4.57 -0.35
C LEU A 139 18.29 -5.96 -0.93
N LYS A 140 18.61 -6.93 -0.07
CA LYS A 140 18.82 -8.34 -0.47
C LYS A 140 17.51 -9.10 -0.67
N GLU A 141 16.44 -8.68 -0.01
CA GLU A 141 15.13 -9.32 -0.10
C GLU A 141 14.43 -9.01 -1.43
N LYS A 142 13.69 -9.98 -1.95
CA LYS A 142 13.00 -9.89 -3.25
C LYS A 142 11.61 -9.27 -3.09
N LEU A 143 11.55 -7.96 -2.87
CA LEU A 143 10.27 -7.23 -2.84
C LEU A 143 9.67 -7.06 -4.25
N PRO A 144 8.33 -6.99 -4.39
CA PRO A 144 7.67 -6.74 -5.66
C PRO A 144 7.95 -5.33 -6.21
N VAL A 145 7.78 -5.12 -7.52
CA VAL A 145 8.08 -3.80 -8.14
C VAL A 145 6.89 -3.16 -8.87
N SER A 146 5.90 -3.95 -9.25
CA SER A 146 4.71 -3.47 -9.97
C SER A 146 3.57 -3.18 -8.99
N PRO A 147 2.66 -2.25 -9.32
CA PRO A 147 1.61 -1.78 -8.42
C PRO A 147 0.74 -2.90 -7.84
N LEU A 148 0.26 -3.84 -8.69
CA LEU A 148 -0.59 -4.94 -8.21
C LEU A 148 0.18 -5.89 -7.30
N SER A 149 1.44 -6.20 -7.63
CA SER A 149 2.30 -7.06 -6.81
C SER A 149 2.62 -6.41 -5.46
N ILE A 150 2.90 -5.11 -5.45
CA ILE A 150 3.16 -4.34 -4.23
C ILE A 150 1.91 -4.32 -3.36
N LEU A 151 0.73 -4.10 -3.95
CA LEU A 151 -0.54 -4.11 -3.23
C LEU A 151 -0.81 -5.48 -2.56
N GLU A 152 -0.55 -6.59 -3.26
CA GLU A 152 -0.67 -7.93 -2.68
C GLU A 152 0.22 -8.09 -1.45
N GLU A 153 1.50 -7.73 -1.56
CA GLU A 153 2.47 -7.88 -0.46
C GLU A 153 2.14 -6.96 0.71
N VAL A 154 1.73 -5.71 0.45
CA VAL A 154 1.29 -4.79 1.50
C VAL A 154 0.08 -5.34 2.24
N ILE A 155 -0.97 -5.78 1.54
CA ILE A 155 -2.17 -6.32 2.20
C ILE A 155 -1.83 -7.60 2.99
N ARG A 156 -0.97 -8.47 2.45
CA ARG A 156 -0.49 -9.66 3.13
C ARG A 156 0.19 -9.31 4.46
N ILE A 157 1.08 -8.31 4.46
CA ILE A 157 1.75 -7.83 5.68
C ILE A 157 0.75 -7.18 6.64
N LEU A 158 -0.18 -6.36 6.15
CA LEU A 158 -1.21 -5.74 6.99
C LEU A 158 -2.09 -6.77 7.69
N PHE A 159 -2.49 -7.83 6.99
CA PHE A 159 -3.25 -8.93 7.59
C PHE A 159 -2.44 -9.78 8.57
N ALA A 160 -1.14 -9.92 8.36
CA ALA A 160 -0.26 -10.57 9.33
C ALA A 160 -0.15 -9.76 10.64
N ILE A 161 -0.11 -8.42 10.55
CA ILE A 161 -0.05 -7.53 11.72
C ILE A 161 -1.42 -7.39 12.40
N ASN A 162 -2.48 -7.24 11.61
CA ASN A 162 -3.84 -7.04 12.10
C ASN A 162 -4.83 -7.90 11.28
N PRO A 163 -5.10 -9.14 11.74
CA PRO A 163 -6.00 -10.07 11.05
C PRO A 163 -7.47 -9.61 10.98
N GLN A 164 -7.89 -8.55 11.66
CA GLN A 164 -9.29 -8.08 11.62
C GLN A 164 -9.47 -6.76 10.86
N VAL A 165 -8.38 -6.16 10.40
CA VAL A 165 -8.44 -4.86 9.74
C VAL A 165 -9.23 -4.93 8.43
N LYS A 166 -9.99 -3.87 8.16
CA LYS A 166 -10.64 -3.65 6.87
C LYS A 166 -9.77 -2.73 6.01
N ILE A 167 -9.58 -3.09 4.74
CA ILE A 167 -8.82 -2.28 3.79
C ILE A 167 -9.77 -1.41 2.99
N LEU A 168 -9.52 -0.10 2.97
CA LEU A 168 -10.18 0.85 2.08
C LEU A 168 -9.14 1.41 1.11
N ALA A 169 -9.18 0.95 -0.14
CA ALA A 169 -8.28 1.42 -1.18
C ALA A 169 -8.85 2.68 -1.86
N LEU A 170 -7.98 3.67 -2.11
CA LEU A 170 -8.32 4.89 -2.85
C LEU A 170 -7.68 4.85 -4.23
N GLY A 171 -8.47 5.22 -5.23
CA GLY A 171 -8.01 5.50 -6.59
C GLY A 171 -7.44 4.30 -7.33
N GLY A 172 -6.78 4.59 -8.44
CA GLY A 172 -6.37 3.61 -9.43
C GLY A 172 -7.54 3.14 -10.30
N ASP A 173 -7.22 2.45 -11.39
CA ASP A 173 -8.23 1.83 -12.24
C ASP A 173 -8.77 0.53 -11.62
N HIS A 174 -9.75 -0.10 -12.26
CA HIS A 174 -10.38 -1.32 -11.73
C HIS A 174 -9.44 -2.51 -11.54
N SER A 175 -8.24 -2.53 -12.15
CA SER A 175 -7.27 -3.62 -11.99
C SER A 175 -6.79 -3.79 -10.55
N ILE A 176 -6.84 -2.72 -9.74
CA ILE A 176 -6.44 -2.76 -8.32
C ILE A 176 -7.37 -3.64 -7.47
N THR A 177 -8.56 -3.96 -7.98
CA THR A 177 -9.54 -4.83 -7.30
C THR A 177 -9.01 -6.26 -7.15
N TRP A 178 -8.31 -6.77 -8.17
CA TRP A 178 -7.80 -8.13 -8.19
C TRP A 178 -6.91 -8.47 -6.97
N PRO A 179 -5.81 -7.75 -6.70
CA PRO A 179 -4.92 -8.08 -5.58
C PRO A 179 -5.61 -7.97 -4.21
N ILE A 180 -6.60 -7.07 -4.07
CA ILE A 180 -7.41 -6.95 -2.85
C ILE A 180 -8.26 -8.21 -2.66
N LEU A 181 -9.05 -8.60 -3.67
CA LEU A 181 -9.91 -9.78 -3.60
C LEU A 181 -9.09 -11.07 -3.40
N LYS A 182 -7.95 -11.19 -4.08
CA LYS A 182 -7.03 -12.32 -3.90
C LYS A 182 -6.55 -12.43 -2.45
N ALA A 183 -6.14 -11.32 -1.83
CA ALA A 183 -5.67 -11.33 -0.44
C ALA A 183 -6.81 -11.67 0.55
N TYR A 184 -8.02 -11.16 0.33
CA TYR A 184 -9.20 -11.53 1.12
C TYR A 184 -9.57 -13.01 0.93
N SER A 185 -9.52 -13.51 -0.31
CA SER A 185 -9.72 -14.92 -0.64
C SER A 185 -8.75 -15.82 0.12
N GLN A 186 -7.45 -15.51 0.06
CA GLN A 186 -6.41 -16.27 0.76
C GLN A 186 -6.59 -16.29 2.28
N LYS A 187 -7.07 -15.17 2.85
CA LYS A 187 -7.25 -15.05 4.30
C LYS A 187 -8.51 -15.75 4.81
N PHE A 188 -9.64 -15.61 4.12
CA PHE A 188 -10.94 -16.02 4.64
C PHE A 188 -11.49 -17.30 4.01
N PHE A 189 -11.01 -17.68 2.82
CA PHE A 189 -11.57 -18.77 2.04
C PHE A 189 -10.63 -19.98 1.89
N GLN A 190 -9.38 -19.93 2.35
CA GLN A 190 -8.50 -21.11 2.37
C GLN A 190 -8.96 -22.23 3.31
N ASN A 191 -9.95 -21.97 4.17
CA ASN A 191 -10.56 -22.98 5.06
C ASN A 191 -11.90 -23.54 4.54
N PHE A 192 -12.30 -23.21 3.30
CA PHE A 192 -13.59 -23.64 2.71
C PHE A 192 -13.47 -24.78 1.68
N LEU A 193 -12.25 -25.21 1.34
CA LEU A 193 -11.95 -26.35 0.44
C LEU A 193 -11.01 -27.32 1.15
#